data_AF-A0A455T817-F1
#
_entry.id   AF-A0A455T817-F1
#
_cell.length_a   1.000
_cell.length_b   1.000
_cell.length_c   1.000
_cell.angle_alpha   90.00
_cell.angle_beta   90.00
_cell.angle_gamma   90.00
#
_symmetry.space_group_name_H-M   'P 1'
#
loop_
_entity.id
_entity.type
_entity.pdbx_description
1 polymer ?
#
loop_
_entity_poly.entity_id
_entity_poly.type
_entity_poly.pdbx_seq_one_letter_code
_entity_poly.pdbx_strand_id
1 'polypeptide(L)'
;MSSNAQWQGSLADLPSIISSIKRLRAFGRLTVRNNTRLGLAHLYFRNGRLVHVIGTRGAVDAVLADLQSWTRATLRFERGVMVQSENVTPAHEQRFERWLSHLQARYSSGTVPRSGPAPGTSTPPPVAQPRPQIVEGQVVARTKVNQLISPWEWQLLVEATRRVSLAVAQLVGPKEAMNVLRDIIDDCSAAFPAFSGLKISPNGYLYVMDKSHLDRMPREDLLEGFSALIAICQYFCSPIVGEVEAHKLIIRALGDIAPALVSLGVFQVDNRLLLNGG
;
A
#
# COMPACT_ATOMS: atom_id res chain seq x y z
N MET A 1 -14.55 -8.66 28.27
CA MET A 1 -14.62 -7.33 27.64
C MET A 1 -13.19 -6.86 27.38
N SER A 2 -12.69 -7.03 26.16
CA SER A 2 -11.34 -6.61 25.80
C SER A 2 -11.47 -5.56 24.72
N SER A 3 -11.20 -4.31 25.07
CA SER A 3 -11.02 -3.23 24.11
C SER A 3 -9.92 -3.66 23.14
N ASN A 4 -10.27 -3.76 21.85
CA ASN A 4 -9.29 -3.86 20.79
C ASN A 4 -8.44 -2.59 20.82
N ALA A 5 -7.32 -2.63 21.53
CA ALA A 5 -6.29 -1.60 21.46
C ALA A 5 -5.71 -1.63 20.05
N GLN A 6 -6.38 -0.92 19.14
CA GLN A 6 -5.97 -0.78 17.75
C GLN A 6 -4.80 0.19 17.76
N TRP A 7 -3.56 -0.33 17.65
CA TRP A 7 -2.39 0.53 17.55
C TRP A 7 -2.40 1.18 16.16
N GLN A 8 -2.76 2.45 16.14
CA GLN A 8 -2.78 3.28 14.95
C GLN A 8 -1.98 4.55 15.22
N GLY A 9 -1.38 5.12 14.18
CA GLY A 9 -0.57 6.32 14.35
C GLY A 9 0.06 6.80 13.07
N SER A 10 0.98 7.74 13.23
CA SER A 10 1.83 8.26 12.18
C SER A 10 3.19 7.57 12.17
N LEU A 11 4.02 7.83 11.17
CA LEU A 11 5.39 7.33 11.12
C LEU A 11 6.19 7.65 12.40
N ALA A 12 5.94 8.78 13.07
CA ALA A 12 6.59 9.16 14.32
C ALA A 12 6.26 8.21 15.49
N ASP A 13 5.09 7.57 15.43
CA ASP A 13 4.62 6.63 16.44
C ASP A 13 5.19 5.21 16.22
N LEU A 14 5.84 4.96 15.08
CA LEU A 14 6.34 3.64 14.72
C LEU A 14 7.24 3.03 15.81
N PRO A 15 8.25 3.73 16.39
CA PRO A 15 9.12 3.12 17.40
C PRO A 15 8.36 2.71 18.66
N SER A 16 7.38 3.51 19.09
CA SER A 16 6.58 3.22 20.29
C SER A 16 5.63 2.04 20.06
N ILE A 17 5.04 1.94 18.86
CA ILE A 17 4.20 0.82 18.44
C ILE A 17 5.03 -0.47 18.37
N ILE A 18 6.21 -0.44 17.73
CA ILE A 18 7.11 -1.61 17.67
C ILE A 18 7.57 -2.01 19.07
N SER A 19 7.93 -1.05 19.94
CA SER A 19 8.28 -1.34 21.33
C SER A 19 7.13 -2.03 22.07
N SER A 20 5.89 -1.61 21.83
CA SER A 20 4.71 -2.22 22.44
C SER A 20 4.45 -3.63 21.90
N ILE A 21 4.61 -3.85 20.60
CA ILE A 21 4.53 -5.18 19.97
C ILE A 21 5.55 -6.13 20.59
N LYS A 22 6.81 -5.70 20.75
CA LYS A 22 7.88 -6.49 21.38
C LYS A 22 7.59 -6.79 22.84
N ARG A 23 7.28 -5.76 23.64
CA ARG A 23 7.03 -5.89 25.08
C ARG A 23 5.88 -6.84 25.37
N LEU A 24 4.81 -6.74 24.58
CA LEU A 24 3.61 -7.57 24.73
C LEU A 24 3.70 -8.90 23.97
N ARG A 25 4.84 -9.18 23.33
CA ARG A 25 5.04 -10.37 22.49
C ARG A 25 3.89 -10.56 21.48
N ALA A 26 3.41 -9.44 20.94
CA ALA A 26 2.20 -9.42 20.14
C ALA A 26 2.38 -10.19 18.84
N PHE A 27 1.25 -10.69 18.35
CA PHE A 27 1.13 -11.43 17.11
C PHE A 27 0.17 -10.69 16.18
N GLY A 28 0.59 -10.45 14.94
CA GLY A 28 -0.24 -9.74 13.98
C GLY A 28 0.50 -8.99 12.89
N ARG A 29 -0.23 -8.16 12.16
CA ARG A 29 0.23 -7.40 10.99
C ARG A 29 0.26 -5.91 11.31
N LEU A 30 1.39 -5.25 11.10
CA LEU A 30 1.47 -3.79 11.04
C LEU A 30 1.48 -3.34 9.59
N THR A 31 0.44 -2.61 9.20
CA THR A 31 0.36 -1.95 7.90
C THR A 31 0.95 -0.54 8.02
N VAL A 32 1.91 -0.22 7.15
CA VAL A 32 2.60 1.06 7.05
C VAL A 32 2.29 1.63 5.67
N ARG A 33 1.61 2.78 5.62
CA ARG A 33 1.18 3.44 4.37
C ARG A 33 1.86 4.78 4.23
N ASN A 34 2.61 5.02 3.16
CA ASN A 34 3.20 6.33 2.88
C ASN A 34 2.10 7.37 2.56
N ASN A 35 2.23 8.59 3.09
CA ASN A 35 1.26 9.68 2.91
C ASN A 35 1.73 10.77 1.92
N THR A 36 2.93 10.62 1.34
CA THR A 36 3.58 11.59 0.43
C THR A 36 3.77 11.08 -0.98
N ARG A 37 3.97 9.77 -1.11
CA ARG A 37 4.10 9.05 -2.37
C ARG A 37 3.46 7.69 -2.19
N LEU A 38 3.21 7.00 -3.29
CA LEU A 38 2.65 5.66 -3.26
C LEU A 38 3.67 4.69 -2.65
N GLY A 39 3.19 3.85 -1.72
CA GLY A 39 4.02 2.98 -0.91
C GLY A 39 3.23 2.32 0.21
N LEU A 40 3.20 0.99 0.21
CA LEU A 40 2.57 0.17 1.23
C LEU A 40 3.57 -0.90 1.70
N ALA A 41 3.62 -1.12 3.01
CA ALA A 41 4.34 -2.24 3.59
C ALA A 41 3.50 -2.92 4.68
N HIS A 42 3.48 -4.25 4.68
CA HIS A 42 2.94 -5.07 5.75
C HIS A 42 4.10 -5.77 6.47
N LEU A 43 4.20 -5.51 7.77
CA LEU A 43 5.22 -6.06 8.65
C LEU A 43 4.52 -7.04 9.60
N TYR A 44 4.83 -8.33 9.49
CA TYR A 44 4.20 -9.37 10.31
C TYR A 44 5.07 -9.71 11.50
N PHE A 45 4.42 -9.78 12.65
CA PHE A 45 5.06 -10.02 13.93
C PHE A 45 4.59 -11.34 14.53
N ARG A 46 5.56 -12.13 15.00
CA ARG A 46 5.34 -13.35 15.76
C ARG A 46 6.14 -13.30 17.05
N ASN A 47 5.47 -13.44 18.19
CA ASN A 47 6.10 -13.32 19.51
C ASN A 47 6.88 -12.00 19.67
N GLY A 48 6.37 -10.91 19.10
CA GLY A 48 7.02 -9.59 19.10
C GLY A 48 8.20 -9.42 18.13
N ARG A 49 8.58 -10.44 17.36
CA ARG A 49 9.66 -10.37 16.35
C ARG A 49 9.11 -10.16 14.95
N LEU A 50 9.84 -9.42 14.11
CA LEU A 50 9.50 -9.24 12.71
C LEU A 50 9.90 -10.50 11.94
N VAL A 51 8.92 -11.23 11.43
CA VAL A 51 9.16 -12.53 10.78
C VAL A 51 8.88 -12.52 9.28
N HIS A 52 8.04 -11.59 8.83
CA HIS A 52 7.70 -11.47 7.42
C HIS A 52 7.46 -10.01 7.04
N VAL A 53 7.92 -9.62 5.86
CA VAL A 53 7.74 -8.29 5.28
C VAL A 53 7.20 -8.42 3.87
N ILE A 54 6.15 -7.66 3.57
CA ILE A 54 5.59 -7.50 2.23
C ILE A 54 5.52 -6.00 1.94
N GLY A 55 5.70 -5.60 0.69
CA GLY A 55 5.43 -4.24 0.28
C GLY A 55 5.45 -4.09 -1.23
N THR A 56 5.12 -2.90 -1.72
CA THR A 56 4.98 -2.59 -3.15
C THR A 56 6.23 -2.95 -3.97
N ARG A 57 7.42 -2.93 -3.35
CA ARG A 57 8.70 -3.26 -4.00
C ARG A 57 9.01 -4.76 -4.06
N GLY A 58 8.12 -5.62 -3.59
CA GLY A 58 8.29 -7.08 -3.60
C GLY A 58 9.33 -7.56 -2.58
N ALA A 59 10.60 -7.57 -2.97
CA ALA A 59 11.69 -8.12 -2.16
C ALA A 59 11.88 -7.37 -0.82
N VAL A 60 12.14 -8.11 0.26
CA VAL A 60 12.29 -7.56 1.62
C VAL A 60 13.31 -6.43 1.68
N ASP A 61 14.47 -6.60 1.04
CA ASP A 61 15.51 -5.56 0.97
C ASP A 61 15.01 -4.25 0.34
N ALA A 62 14.28 -4.36 -0.76
CA ALA A 62 13.76 -3.21 -1.48
C ALA A 62 12.64 -2.52 -0.69
N VAL A 63 11.79 -3.29 0.00
CA VAL A 63 10.73 -2.75 0.87
C VAL A 63 11.34 -2.03 2.09
N LEU A 64 12.36 -2.61 2.74
CA LEU A 64 13.04 -1.98 3.87
C LEU A 64 13.80 -0.72 3.45
N ALA A 65 14.46 -0.72 2.29
CA ALA A 65 15.13 0.47 1.75
C ALA A 65 14.12 1.58 1.39
N ASP A 66 12.97 1.22 0.82
CA ASP A 66 11.91 2.17 0.53
C ASP A 66 11.37 2.79 1.83
N LEU A 67 10.99 1.98 2.82
CA LEU A 67 10.52 2.43 4.14
C LEU A 67 11.46 3.44 4.81
N GLN A 68 12.77 3.24 4.69
CA GLN A 68 13.76 4.16 5.26
C GLN A 68 13.69 5.58 4.71
N SER A 69 13.25 5.73 3.46
CA SER A 69 13.14 7.01 2.79
C SER A 69 11.76 7.65 2.93
N TRP A 70 10.86 7.05 3.72
CA TRP A 70 9.53 7.61 4.00
C TRP A 70 9.63 8.71 5.07
N THR A 71 8.89 9.81 4.86
CA THR A 71 8.86 10.96 5.79
C THR A 71 7.50 11.12 6.46
N ARG A 72 6.43 10.66 5.81
CA ARG A 72 5.06 10.65 6.36
C ARG A 72 4.42 9.31 6.04
N ALA A 73 3.87 8.66 7.06
CA ALA A 73 3.12 7.43 6.90
C ALA A 73 1.99 7.32 7.93
N THR A 74 0.98 6.53 7.62
CA THR A 74 -0.07 6.08 8.54
C THR A 74 0.17 4.61 8.88
N LEU A 75 0.00 4.28 10.16
CA LEU A 75 0.25 2.97 10.74
C LEU A 75 -1.05 2.38 11.27
N ARG A 76 -1.24 1.07 11.08
CA ARG A 76 -2.33 0.32 11.70
C ARG A 76 -1.90 -1.10 12.00
N PHE A 77 -2.03 -1.51 13.26
CA PHE A 77 -1.75 -2.87 13.70
C PHE A 77 -3.04 -3.69 13.86
N GLU A 78 -3.00 -4.92 13.36
CA GLU A 78 -4.08 -5.89 13.43
C GLU A 78 -3.57 -7.15 14.10
N ARG A 79 -4.16 -7.45 15.26
CA ARG A 79 -3.81 -8.64 16.04
C ARG A 79 -4.35 -9.90 15.40
N GLY A 80 -3.65 -11.02 15.61
CA GLY A 80 -4.14 -12.35 15.22
C GLY A 80 -3.89 -12.73 13.75
N VAL A 81 -3.35 -11.82 12.93
CA VAL A 81 -3.02 -12.11 11.53
C VAL A 81 -1.75 -12.96 11.46
N MET A 82 -1.88 -14.19 10.96
CA MET A 82 -0.78 -15.15 10.85
C MET A 82 -0.15 -15.16 9.47
N VAL A 83 1.14 -15.46 9.42
CA VAL A 83 1.87 -15.80 8.20
C VAL A 83 2.56 -17.15 8.42
N GLN A 84 2.50 -18.01 7.40
CA GLN A 84 3.05 -19.37 7.48
C GLN A 84 4.53 -19.44 7.08
N SER A 85 5.02 -18.50 6.27
CA SER A 85 6.42 -18.40 5.84
C SER A 85 7.14 -17.22 6.50
N GLU A 86 8.40 -17.41 6.88
CA GLU A 86 9.29 -16.33 7.31
C GLU A 86 10.18 -15.93 6.13
N ASN A 87 10.21 -14.66 5.78
CA ASN A 87 11.10 -14.12 4.73
C ASN A 87 12.13 -13.10 5.28
N VAL A 88 12.12 -12.90 6.59
CA VAL A 88 13.00 -11.96 7.29
C VAL A 88 14.18 -12.73 7.87
N THR A 89 15.39 -12.34 7.49
CA THR A 89 16.64 -12.87 8.04
C THR A 89 17.08 -12.03 9.24
N PRO A 90 18.02 -12.52 10.08
CA PRO A 90 18.60 -11.71 11.16
C PRO A 90 19.23 -10.39 10.67
N ALA A 91 19.78 -10.38 9.44
CA ALA A 91 20.32 -9.15 8.84
C ALA A 91 19.22 -8.13 8.51
N HIS A 92 18.05 -8.59 8.06
CA HIS A 92 16.88 -7.75 7.83
C HIS A 92 16.35 -7.16 9.15
N GLU A 93 16.24 -7.96 10.21
CA GLU A 93 15.88 -7.47 11.54
C GLU A 93 16.85 -6.38 12.01
N GLN A 94 18.17 -6.62 11.94
CA GLN A 94 19.17 -5.62 12.34
C GLN A 94 19.08 -4.31 11.54
N ARG A 95 18.78 -4.39 10.23
CA ARG A 95 18.57 -3.19 9.40
C ARG A 95 17.31 -2.44 9.84
N PHE A 96 16.23 -3.17 10.12
CA PHE A 96 14.98 -2.60 10.61
C PHE A 96 15.16 -1.93 11.98
N GLU A 97 15.86 -2.57 12.92
CA GLU A 97 16.16 -1.98 14.24
C GLU A 97 16.98 -0.70 14.14
N ARG A 98 18.03 -0.68 13.31
CA ARG A 98 18.83 0.53 13.07
C ARG A 98 17.98 1.68 12.55
N TRP A 99 17.08 1.38 11.61
CA TRP A 99 16.15 2.38 11.10
C TRP A 99 15.21 2.90 12.19
N LEU A 100 14.64 2.04 13.03
CA LEU A 100 13.80 2.47 14.15
C LEU A 100 14.54 3.38 15.12
N SER A 101 15.80 3.08 15.44
CA SER A 101 16.62 3.95 16.30
C SER A 101 16.86 5.32 15.67
N HIS A 102 17.17 5.37 14.37
CA HIS A 102 17.34 6.64 13.63
C HIS A 102 16.04 7.44 13.60
N LEU A 103 14.92 6.76 13.43
CA LEU A 103 13.60 7.37 13.36
C LEU A 103 13.19 7.94 14.73
N GLN A 104 13.44 7.19 15.81
CA GLN A 104 13.24 7.68 17.17
C GLN A 104 14.08 8.92 17.45
N ALA A 105 15.38 8.91 17.11
CA ALA A 105 16.25 10.08 17.26
C ALA A 105 15.71 11.30 16.48
N ARG A 106 15.30 11.11 15.22
CA ARG A 106 14.74 12.17 14.38
C ARG A 106 13.53 12.86 15.01
N TYR A 107 12.60 12.08 15.57
CA TYR A 107 11.37 12.63 16.17
C TYR A 107 11.53 13.07 17.63
N SER A 108 12.52 12.54 18.36
CA SER A 108 12.88 13.03 19.70
C SER A 108 13.63 14.37 19.67
N SER A 109 14.38 14.68 18.61
CA SER A 109 15.14 15.93 18.46
C SER A 109 14.36 17.13 17.91
N GLY A 110 13.02 17.05 17.82
CA GLY A 110 12.15 18.24 17.81
C GLY A 110 12.14 19.14 16.57
N THR A 111 12.59 18.68 15.39
CA THR A 111 12.46 19.47 14.14
C THR A 111 11.21 19.08 13.35
N VAL A 112 10.03 19.47 13.86
CA VAL A 112 8.79 19.57 13.07
C VAL A 112 8.04 20.85 13.49
N PRO A 113 7.61 21.72 12.55
CA PRO A 113 6.83 22.90 12.90
C PRO A 113 5.46 22.45 13.41
N ARG A 114 5.19 22.70 14.69
CA ARG A 114 3.90 22.47 15.31
C ARG A 114 2.95 23.58 14.88
N SER A 115 2.19 23.35 13.81
CA SER A 115 1.01 24.16 13.49
C SER A 115 -0.08 23.85 14.52
N GLY A 116 -0.18 24.72 15.53
CA GLY A 116 -1.25 24.78 16.52
C GLY A 116 -1.42 26.23 17.00
N PRO A 117 -2.66 26.70 17.25
CA PRO A 117 -2.96 28.12 17.35
C PRO A 117 -2.54 28.70 18.71
N ALA A 118 -1.91 29.86 18.69
CA ALA A 118 -1.65 30.64 19.90
C ALA A 118 -2.89 31.51 20.24
N PRO A 119 -3.28 31.62 21.53
CA PRO A 119 -4.31 32.54 21.99
C PRO A 119 -3.73 33.90 22.41
N GLY A 120 -4.43 34.99 22.04
CA GLY A 120 -4.29 36.36 22.55
C GLY A 120 -3.05 37.12 22.05
N THR A 121 -3.03 38.42 21.80
CA THR A 121 -3.98 39.55 21.95
C THR A 121 -3.27 40.76 21.32
N SER A 122 -3.91 41.49 20.39
CA SER A 122 -3.90 42.97 20.27
C SER A 122 -4.30 43.43 18.86
N THR A 123 -5.42 44.13 18.78
CA THR A 123 -5.96 44.90 17.65
C THR A 123 -5.28 46.30 17.55
N PRO A 124 -5.53 47.15 16.53
CA PRO A 124 -4.59 47.51 15.45
C PRO A 124 -4.23 49.03 15.40
N PRO A 125 -3.52 49.48 14.34
CA PRO A 125 -4.01 50.68 13.63
C PRO A 125 -4.06 50.52 12.09
N PRO A 126 -4.80 51.40 11.38
CA PRO A 126 -5.28 51.15 10.02
C PRO A 126 -4.38 51.80 8.96
N VAL A 127 -3.88 51.04 7.99
CA VAL A 127 -3.24 51.64 6.81
C VAL A 127 -3.53 50.85 5.54
N ALA A 128 -4.18 51.55 4.62
CA ALA A 128 -4.21 51.41 3.15
C ALA A 128 -4.61 50.05 2.53
N GLN A 129 -5.79 50.04 1.92
CA GLN A 129 -6.15 49.08 0.87
C GLN A 129 -5.16 49.14 -0.30
N PRO A 130 -4.52 48.02 -0.71
CA PRO A 130 -3.91 47.94 -2.03
C PRO A 130 -4.99 47.62 -3.06
N ARG A 131 -4.99 48.40 -4.13
CA ARG A 131 -5.76 48.17 -5.37
C ARG A 131 -5.57 46.72 -5.86
N PRO A 132 -6.56 46.13 -6.57
CA PRO A 132 -6.40 44.81 -7.16
C PRO A 132 -5.30 44.85 -8.22
N GLN A 133 -4.10 44.37 -7.87
CA GLN A 133 -3.10 44.02 -8.86
C GLN A 133 -3.52 42.69 -9.48
N ILE A 134 -3.79 42.73 -10.77
CA ILE A 134 -3.87 41.54 -11.62
C ILE A 134 -2.49 40.91 -11.55
N VAL A 135 -2.35 39.87 -10.72
CA VAL A 135 -1.20 38.98 -10.77
C VAL A 135 -1.39 38.19 -12.06
N GLU A 136 -0.64 38.55 -13.10
CA GLU A 136 -0.39 37.64 -14.22
C GLU A 136 0.19 36.37 -13.60
N GLY A 137 -0.68 35.37 -13.44
CA GLY A 137 -0.27 34.04 -13.05
C GLY A 137 0.69 33.55 -14.13
N GLN A 138 1.98 33.56 -13.84
CA GLN A 138 2.90 32.67 -14.53
C GLN A 138 2.36 31.27 -14.29
N VAL A 139 1.67 30.75 -15.31
CA VAL A 139 1.37 29.34 -15.46
C VAL A 139 2.72 28.65 -15.44
N VAL A 140 3.14 28.20 -14.26
CA VAL A 140 4.13 27.14 -14.14
C VAL A 140 3.44 25.93 -14.75
N ALA A 141 3.54 25.82 -16.06
CA ALA A 141 3.17 24.61 -16.77
C ALA A 141 4.02 23.51 -16.14
N ARG A 142 3.41 22.69 -15.29
CA ARG A 142 3.98 21.39 -14.94
C ARG A 142 4.07 20.66 -16.26
N THR A 143 5.27 20.59 -16.83
CA THR A 143 5.60 19.96 -18.11
C THR A 143 5.55 18.43 -18.03
N LYS A 144 4.54 17.89 -17.35
CA LYS A 144 4.03 16.55 -17.54
C LYS A 144 2.53 16.75 -17.64
N VAL A 145 2.01 16.75 -18.86
CA VAL A 145 0.59 16.44 -19.05
C VAL A 145 0.41 15.10 -18.35
N ASN A 146 -0.30 15.07 -17.23
CA ASN A 146 -0.64 13.82 -16.56
C ASN A 146 -1.41 13.00 -17.60
N GLN A 147 -0.72 12.08 -18.27
CA GLN A 147 -1.36 11.20 -19.23
C GLN A 147 -2.42 10.44 -18.44
N LEU A 148 -3.65 10.55 -18.91
CA LEU A 148 -4.75 9.74 -18.41
C LEU A 148 -4.59 8.34 -18.97
N ILE A 149 -5.17 7.36 -18.28
CA ILE A 149 -5.18 5.99 -18.76
C ILE A 149 -5.97 5.89 -20.07
N SER A 150 -5.43 5.16 -21.05
CA SER A 150 -6.16 4.92 -22.30
C SER A 150 -7.31 3.93 -22.07
N PRO A 151 -8.37 3.96 -22.90
CA PRO A 151 -9.47 3.00 -22.79
C PRO A 151 -9.03 1.54 -22.87
N TRP A 152 -8.02 1.25 -23.69
CA TRP A 152 -7.46 -0.09 -23.84
C TRP A 152 -6.70 -0.54 -22.58
N GLU A 153 -5.83 0.32 -22.03
CA GLU A 153 -5.15 0.02 -20.76
C GLU A 153 -6.16 -0.23 -19.64
N TRP A 154 -7.23 0.55 -19.59
CA TRP A 154 -8.30 0.35 -18.61
C TRP A 154 -8.96 -1.02 -18.74
N GLN A 155 -9.33 -1.43 -19.95
CA GLN A 155 -9.90 -2.75 -20.21
C GLN A 155 -8.95 -3.87 -19.80
N LEU A 156 -7.66 -3.71 -20.11
CA LEU A 156 -6.62 -4.67 -19.74
C LEU A 156 -6.51 -4.84 -18.21
N LEU A 157 -6.52 -3.74 -17.45
CA LEU A 157 -6.43 -3.76 -15.99
C LEU A 157 -7.67 -4.41 -15.34
N VAL A 158 -8.87 -4.08 -15.81
CA VAL A 158 -10.10 -4.67 -15.32
C VAL A 158 -10.14 -6.18 -15.61
N GLU A 159 -9.74 -6.58 -16.81
CA GLU A 159 -9.68 -8.00 -17.20
C GLU A 159 -8.62 -8.75 -16.39
N ALA A 160 -7.46 -8.15 -16.11
CA ALA A 160 -6.43 -8.72 -15.24
C ALA A 160 -6.98 -9.03 -13.85
N THR A 161 -7.63 -8.05 -13.22
CA THR A 161 -8.25 -8.21 -11.90
C THR A 161 -9.32 -9.29 -11.92
N ARG A 162 -10.14 -9.35 -12.98
CA ARG A 162 -11.16 -10.40 -13.13
C ARG A 162 -10.53 -11.80 -13.17
N ARG A 163 -9.50 -12.01 -13.99
CA ARG A 163 -8.85 -13.33 -14.11
C ARG A 163 -8.16 -13.75 -12.81
N VAL A 164 -7.48 -12.82 -12.16
CA VAL A 164 -6.86 -13.05 -10.84
C VAL A 164 -7.92 -13.39 -9.78
N SER A 165 -9.04 -12.66 -9.78
CA SER A 165 -10.16 -12.92 -8.87
C SER A 165 -10.75 -14.33 -9.04
N LEU A 166 -10.89 -14.79 -10.28
CA LEU A 166 -11.35 -16.15 -10.58
C LEU A 166 -10.34 -17.21 -10.13
N ALA A 167 -9.04 -16.96 -10.29
CA ALA A 167 -8.02 -17.87 -9.81
C ALA A 167 -8.04 -18.00 -8.28
N VAL A 168 -8.24 -16.90 -7.56
CA VAL A 168 -8.45 -16.92 -6.11
C VAL A 168 -9.73 -17.72 -5.76
N ALA A 169 -10.82 -17.50 -6.49
CA ALA A 169 -12.08 -18.24 -6.31
C ALA A 169 -11.97 -19.74 -6.54
N GLN A 170 -11.11 -20.18 -7.45
CA GLN A 170 -10.83 -21.60 -7.65
C GLN A 170 -10.11 -22.25 -6.46
N LEU A 171 -9.32 -21.47 -5.71
CA LEU A 171 -8.59 -21.98 -4.54
C LEU A 171 -9.45 -22.09 -3.27
N VAL A 172 -10.25 -21.06 -2.97
CA VAL A 172 -10.99 -20.97 -1.69
C VAL A 172 -12.50 -21.13 -1.82
N GLY A 173 -12.98 -21.28 -3.06
CA GLY A 173 -14.40 -21.30 -3.38
C GLY A 173 -14.97 -19.90 -3.61
N PRO A 174 -16.09 -19.79 -4.36
CA PRO A 174 -16.58 -18.51 -4.87
C PRO A 174 -17.06 -17.57 -3.77
N LYS A 175 -17.71 -18.07 -2.70
CA LYS A 175 -18.20 -17.22 -1.60
C LYS A 175 -17.05 -16.60 -0.79
N GLU A 176 -16.03 -17.40 -0.48
CA GLU A 176 -14.89 -16.95 0.31
C GLU A 176 -14.02 -15.97 -0.48
N ALA A 177 -13.76 -16.26 -1.75
CA ALA A 177 -13.01 -15.33 -2.61
C ALA A 177 -13.70 -13.98 -2.77
N MET A 178 -15.04 -13.91 -2.73
CA MET A 178 -15.75 -12.63 -2.75
C MET A 178 -15.53 -11.80 -1.50
N ASN A 179 -15.44 -12.43 -0.33
CA ASN A 179 -15.11 -11.71 0.90
C ASN A 179 -13.65 -11.26 0.87
N VAL A 180 -12.74 -12.15 0.49
CA VAL A 180 -11.31 -11.84 0.35
C VAL A 180 -11.05 -10.69 -0.62
N LEU A 181 -11.66 -10.72 -1.81
CA LEU A 181 -11.46 -9.68 -2.81
C LEU A 181 -12.10 -8.35 -2.38
N ARG A 182 -13.22 -8.39 -1.65
CA ARG A 182 -13.81 -7.19 -1.05
C ARG A 182 -12.88 -6.61 0.01
N ASP A 183 -12.34 -7.44 0.90
CA ASP A 183 -11.39 -7.00 1.93
C ASP A 183 -10.11 -6.44 1.31
N ILE A 184 -9.60 -7.07 0.24
CA ILE A 184 -8.45 -6.60 -0.52
C ILE A 184 -8.77 -5.24 -1.17
N ILE A 185 -9.94 -5.07 -1.78
CA ILE A 185 -10.34 -3.80 -2.40
C ILE A 185 -10.60 -2.74 -1.35
N ASP A 186 -11.15 -3.08 -0.19
CA ASP A 186 -11.36 -2.15 0.91
C ASP A 186 -10.00 -1.70 1.48
N ASP A 187 -9.07 -2.63 1.70
CA ASP A 187 -7.68 -2.35 2.07
C ASP A 187 -6.98 -1.49 1.00
N CYS A 188 -7.19 -1.80 -0.29
CA CYS A 188 -6.66 -1.03 -1.40
C CYS A 188 -7.35 0.34 -1.52
N SER A 189 -8.64 0.48 -1.23
CA SER A 189 -9.38 1.75 -1.32
C SER A 189 -9.00 2.71 -0.21
N ALA A 190 -8.64 2.18 0.95
CA ALA A 190 -8.01 2.92 2.02
C ALA A 190 -6.63 3.44 1.61
N ALA A 191 -5.89 2.73 0.75
CA ALA A 191 -4.58 3.14 0.23
C ALA A 191 -4.65 4.01 -1.03
N PHE A 192 -5.67 3.78 -1.86
CA PHE A 192 -5.94 4.37 -3.16
C PHE A 192 -7.41 4.81 -3.17
N PRO A 193 -7.74 6.06 -2.78
CA PRO A 193 -9.12 6.55 -2.77
C PRO A 193 -9.85 6.37 -4.11
N ALA A 194 -9.11 6.24 -5.21
CA ALA A 194 -9.56 5.81 -6.54
C ALA A 194 -10.42 4.55 -6.53
N PHE A 195 -10.00 3.57 -5.74
CA PHE A 195 -10.61 2.25 -5.69
C PHE A 195 -11.83 2.21 -4.79
N SER A 196 -12.18 3.30 -4.10
CA SER A 196 -13.51 3.44 -3.48
C SER A 196 -14.64 3.40 -4.52
N GLY A 197 -14.32 3.76 -5.78
CA GLY A 197 -15.20 3.60 -6.94
C GLY A 197 -15.19 2.19 -7.53
N LEU A 198 -14.36 1.25 -7.05
CA LEU A 198 -14.34 -0.13 -7.48
C LEU A 198 -15.09 -1.00 -6.48
N LYS A 199 -15.96 -1.87 -6.96
CA LYS A 199 -16.61 -2.90 -6.15
C LYS A 199 -16.62 -4.22 -6.88
N ILE A 200 -16.54 -5.30 -6.12
CA ILE A 200 -16.81 -6.62 -6.68
C ILE A 200 -18.31 -6.84 -6.71
N SER A 201 -18.85 -7.09 -7.90
CA SER A 201 -20.24 -7.44 -8.10
C SER A 201 -20.52 -8.84 -7.53
N PRO A 202 -21.78 -9.18 -7.19
CA PRO A 202 -22.14 -10.49 -6.66
C PRO A 202 -21.78 -11.69 -7.56
N ASN A 203 -21.57 -11.40 -8.85
CA ASN A 203 -21.16 -12.30 -9.92
C ASN A 203 -19.62 -12.36 -10.10
N GLY A 204 -18.84 -11.72 -9.23
CA GLY A 204 -17.38 -11.81 -9.17
C GLY A 204 -16.61 -10.87 -10.09
N TYR A 205 -17.28 -9.89 -10.69
CA TYR A 205 -16.66 -8.92 -11.58
C TYR A 205 -16.29 -7.65 -10.83
N LEU A 206 -15.11 -7.11 -11.13
CA LEU A 206 -14.76 -5.75 -10.71
C LEU A 206 -15.64 -4.76 -11.50
N TYR A 207 -16.53 -4.08 -10.79
CA TYR A 207 -17.43 -3.07 -11.32
C TYR A 207 -16.99 -1.68 -10.86
N VAL A 208 -17.01 -0.74 -11.79
CA VAL A 208 -16.71 0.68 -11.56
C VAL A 208 -18.00 1.40 -11.24
N MET A 209 -18.21 1.77 -9.97
CA MET A 209 -19.38 2.54 -9.54
C MET A 209 -19.39 3.96 -10.08
N ASP A 210 -18.21 4.60 -10.18
CA ASP A 210 -18.09 5.95 -10.71
C ASP A 210 -16.80 6.10 -11.53
N LYS A 211 -16.97 6.15 -12.85
CA LYS A 211 -15.87 6.31 -13.79
C LYS A 211 -15.28 7.73 -13.77
N SER A 212 -16.06 8.72 -13.33
CA SER A 212 -15.66 10.14 -13.38
C SER A 212 -14.52 10.47 -12.39
N HIS A 213 -14.40 9.70 -11.30
CA HIS A 213 -13.30 9.79 -10.34
C HIS A 213 -12.02 9.12 -10.85
N LEU A 214 -12.15 8.07 -11.67
CA LEU A 214 -11.01 7.31 -12.23
C LEU A 214 -10.44 7.99 -13.47
N ASP A 215 -11.28 8.59 -14.31
CA ASP A 215 -10.86 9.33 -15.52
C ASP A 215 -10.04 10.60 -15.21
N ARG A 216 -10.03 11.06 -13.95
CA ARG A 216 -9.24 12.22 -13.50
C ARG A 216 -7.94 11.84 -12.80
N MET A 217 -7.66 10.55 -12.64
CA MET A 217 -6.47 10.08 -11.96
C MET A 217 -5.25 10.03 -12.87
N PRO A 218 -4.06 10.35 -12.35
CA PRO A 218 -2.82 10.11 -13.07
C PRO A 218 -2.69 8.63 -13.43
N ARG A 219 -2.29 8.33 -14.67
CA ARG A 219 -2.07 6.96 -15.15
C ARG A 219 -1.13 6.17 -14.23
N GLU A 220 -0.06 6.78 -13.75
CA GLU A 220 0.92 6.12 -12.85
C GLU A 220 0.25 5.59 -11.56
N ASP A 221 -0.63 6.39 -10.95
CA ASP A 221 -1.32 6.02 -9.70
C ASP A 221 -2.28 4.84 -9.92
N LEU A 222 -2.95 4.80 -11.07
CA LEU A 222 -3.82 3.70 -11.45
C LEU A 222 -3.01 2.41 -11.66
N LEU A 223 -1.95 2.46 -12.46
CA LEU A 223 -1.12 1.30 -12.75
C LEU A 223 -0.50 0.72 -11.47
N GLU A 224 -0.02 1.57 -10.57
CA GLU A 224 0.54 1.15 -9.29
C GLU A 224 -0.52 0.50 -8.39
N GLY A 225 -1.72 1.08 -8.32
CA GLY A 225 -2.81 0.50 -7.54
C GLY A 225 -3.23 -0.88 -8.04
N PHE A 226 -3.33 -1.07 -9.37
CA PHE A 226 -3.63 -2.39 -9.94
C PHE A 226 -2.47 -3.38 -9.73
N SER A 227 -1.23 -2.90 -9.71
CA SER A 227 -0.06 -3.73 -9.37
C SER A 227 -0.14 -4.22 -7.92
N ALA A 228 -0.43 -3.32 -6.98
CA ALA A 228 -0.64 -3.66 -5.58
C ALA A 228 -1.78 -4.67 -5.42
N LEU A 229 -2.89 -4.50 -6.14
CA LEU A 229 -4.03 -5.41 -6.10
C LEU A 229 -3.64 -6.83 -6.52
N ILE A 230 -2.95 -6.98 -7.66
CA ILE A 230 -2.50 -8.29 -8.17
C ILE A 230 -1.50 -8.91 -7.20
N ALA A 231 -0.57 -8.12 -6.66
CA ALA A 231 0.40 -8.58 -5.69
C ALA A 231 -0.28 -9.11 -4.42
N ILE A 232 -1.23 -8.36 -3.85
CA ILE A 232 -1.98 -8.79 -2.65
C ILE A 232 -2.74 -10.09 -2.92
N CYS A 233 -3.35 -10.24 -4.10
CA CYS A 233 -4.01 -11.50 -4.49
C CYS A 233 -3.02 -12.67 -4.55
N GLN A 234 -1.84 -12.48 -5.16
CA GLN A 234 -0.78 -13.50 -5.17
C GLN A 234 -0.39 -13.89 -3.74
N TYR A 235 -0.15 -12.90 -2.87
CA TYR A 235 0.22 -13.14 -1.49
C TYR A 235 -0.88 -13.83 -0.69
N PHE A 236 -2.15 -13.55 -0.97
CA PHE A 236 -3.26 -14.29 -0.36
C PHE A 236 -3.22 -15.79 -0.74
N CYS A 237 -2.85 -16.10 -1.98
CA CYS A 237 -2.73 -17.49 -2.43
C CYS A 237 -1.51 -18.20 -1.83
N SER A 238 -0.41 -17.48 -1.53
CA SER A 238 0.86 -18.08 -1.10
C SER A 238 0.76 -18.99 0.14
N PRO A 239 0.02 -18.67 1.22
CA PRO A 239 -0.17 -19.59 2.36
C PRO A 239 -0.96 -20.86 2.03
N ILE A 240 -1.71 -20.89 0.93
CA ILE A 240 -2.59 -22.01 0.55
C ILE A 240 -1.83 -22.99 -0.33
N VAL A 241 -1.10 -22.48 -1.32
CA VAL A 241 -0.45 -23.31 -2.36
C VAL A 241 1.07 -23.20 -2.38
N GLY A 242 1.66 -22.32 -1.57
CA GLY A 242 3.08 -21.98 -1.61
C GLY A 242 3.39 -20.81 -2.54
N GLU A 243 4.47 -20.07 -2.28
CA GLU A 243 4.81 -18.83 -3.02
C GLU A 243 5.07 -19.06 -4.52
N VAL A 244 5.75 -20.16 -4.88
CA VAL A 244 6.04 -20.51 -6.28
C VAL A 244 4.75 -20.85 -7.03
N GLU A 245 3.89 -21.69 -6.44
CA GLU A 245 2.64 -22.08 -7.09
C GLU A 245 1.62 -20.94 -7.12
N ALA A 246 1.61 -20.06 -6.11
CA ALA A 246 0.83 -18.83 -6.15
C ALA A 246 1.28 -17.91 -7.29
N HIS A 247 2.59 -17.74 -7.49
CA HIS A 247 3.10 -16.95 -8.61
C HIS A 247 2.76 -17.58 -9.96
N LYS A 248 2.92 -18.91 -10.11
CA LYS A 248 2.50 -19.65 -11.33
C LYS A 248 1.00 -19.55 -11.56
N LEU A 249 0.18 -19.60 -10.51
CA LEU A 249 -1.27 -19.44 -10.59
C LEU A 249 -1.64 -18.08 -11.16
N ILE A 250 -1.01 -17.00 -10.68
CA ILE A 250 -1.26 -15.65 -11.20
C ILE A 250 -0.79 -15.54 -12.67
N ILE A 251 0.38 -16.07 -13.02
CA ILE A 251 0.85 -16.09 -14.42
C ILE A 251 -0.15 -16.82 -15.32
N ARG A 252 -0.63 -18.01 -14.90
CA ARG A 252 -1.63 -18.80 -15.64
C ARG A 252 -2.97 -18.06 -15.75
N ALA A 253 -3.39 -17.40 -14.68
CA ALA A 253 -4.62 -16.61 -14.66
C ALA A 253 -4.53 -15.45 -15.65
N LEU A 254 -3.41 -14.72 -15.67
CA LEU A 254 -3.21 -13.60 -16.58
C LEU A 254 -3.03 -14.09 -18.03
N GLY A 255 -2.37 -15.22 -18.27
CA GLY A 255 -2.28 -15.83 -19.59
C GLY A 255 -1.70 -14.87 -20.65
N ASP A 256 -2.44 -14.70 -21.74
CA ASP A 256 -2.04 -13.88 -22.90
C ASP A 256 -1.91 -12.38 -22.61
N ILE A 257 -2.54 -11.87 -21.54
CA ILE A 257 -2.45 -10.44 -21.18
C ILE A 257 -1.25 -10.12 -20.27
N ALA A 258 -0.55 -11.13 -19.74
CA ALA A 258 0.58 -10.93 -18.84
C ALA A 258 1.71 -10.07 -19.45
N PRO A 259 2.14 -10.25 -20.72
CA PRO A 259 3.20 -9.43 -21.32
C PRO A 259 2.83 -7.94 -21.42
N ALA A 260 1.55 -7.65 -21.69
CA ALA A 260 1.06 -6.28 -21.73
C ALA A 260 1.08 -5.65 -20.33
N LEU A 261 0.68 -6.38 -19.30
CA LEU A 261 0.76 -5.92 -17.91
C LEU A 261 2.20 -5.71 -17.42
N VAL A 262 3.15 -6.54 -17.87
CA VAL A 262 4.59 -6.34 -17.64
C VAL A 262 5.07 -5.06 -18.30
N SER A 263 4.67 -4.82 -19.56
CA SER A 263 5.03 -3.61 -20.31
C SER A 263 4.48 -2.34 -19.67
N LEU A 264 3.31 -2.43 -19.01
CA LEU A 264 2.72 -1.36 -18.23
C LEU A 264 3.32 -1.21 -16.83
N GLY A 265 4.19 -2.12 -16.39
CA GLY A 265 4.77 -2.12 -15.05
C GLY A 265 3.81 -2.56 -13.94
N VAL A 266 2.67 -3.15 -14.31
CA VAL A 266 1.61 -3.58 -13.38
C VAL A 266 1.91 -4.97 -12.82
N PHE A 267 2.56 -5.83 -13.61
CA PHE A 267 2.92 -7.18 -13.19
C PHE A 267 4.41 -7.44 -13.42
N GLN A 268 5.04 -8.25 -12.59
CA GLN A 268 6.42 -8.68 -12.76
C GLN A 268 6.48 -10.20 -12.66
N VAL A 269 7.13 -10.83 -13.64
CA VAL A 269 7.41 -12.27 -13.60
C VAL A 269 8.70 -12.46 -12.82
N ASP A 270 8.61 -13.04 -11.63
CA ASP A 270 9.76 -13.36 -10.80
C ASP A 270 10.40 -14.67 -11.26
N ASN A 271 11.35 -14.54 -12.18
CA ASN A 271 12.10 -15.67 -12.70
C ASN A 271 12.93 -16.38 -11.61
N ARG A 272 13.26 -15.73 -10.48
CA ARG A 272 14.01 -16.38 -9.39
C ARG A 272 13.14 -17.39 -8.66
N LEU A 273 11.87 -17.05 -8.43
CA LEU A 273 10.89 -17.98 -7.86
C LEU A 273 10.63 -19.16 -8.79
N LEU A 274 10.62 -18.93 -10.11
CA LEU A 274 10.38 -19.99 -11.10
C LEU A 274 11.57 -20.93 -11.28
N LEU A 275 12.81 -20.43 -11.15
CA LEU A 275 14.04 -21.23 -11.32
C LEU A 275 14.44 -22.03 -10.08
N ASN A 276 14.06 -21.58 -8.87
CA ASN A 276 14.38 -22.27 -7.61
C ASN A 276 13.32 -23.30 -7.18
N GLY A 277 12.24 -23.46 -7.94
CA GLY A 277 11.14 -24.38 -7.67
C GLY A 277 11.04 -25.55 -8.66
N GLY A 278 12.16 -25.90 -9.32
CA GLY A 278 12.31 -27.07 -10.19
C GLY A 278 13.14 -28.16 -9.53
#